data_AF-A0A0D5M847-F1
#
_entry.id   AF-A0A0D5M847-F1
#
_cell.length_a   1.000
_cell.length_b   1.000
_cell.length_c   1.000
_cell.angle_alpha   90.00
_cell.angle_beta   90.00
_cell.angle_gamma   90.00
#
_symmetry.space_group_name_H-M   'P 1'
#
loop_
_entity.id
_entity.type
_entity.pdbx_description
1 polymer ?
#
loop_
_entity_poly.entity_id
_entity_poly.type
_entity_poly.pdbx_seq_one_letter_code
_entity_poly.pdbx_strand_id
1 'polypeptide(L)' 'MRAMKKPMDVKTPADYGVEVASRVSLLKVESPAERKGGVKVASVDELIDKLKNEAKVL' A
#
# COMPACT_ATOMS: atom_id res chain seq x y z
N MET A 1 -37.53 3.17 2.20
CA MET A 1 -36.58 4.02 1.42
C MET A 1 -36.90 3.89 -0.07
N ARG A 2 -37.10 5.02 -0.77
CA ARG A 2 -37.45 5.03 -2.21
C ARG A 2 -36.30 4.53 -3.12
N ALA A 3 -35.05 4.62 -2.66
CA ALA A 3 -33.86 4.21 -3.41
C ALA A 3 -33.71 2.68 -3.53
N MET A 4 -34.01 1.92 -2.46
CA MET A 4 -33.94 0.45 -2.47
C MET A 4 -35.06 -0.22 -3.27
N LYS A 5 -36.11 0.52 -3.63
CA LYS A 5 -37.25 0.03 -4.43
C LYS A 5 -37.07 0.24 -5.94
N LYS A 6 -36.05 0.98 -6.37
CA LYS A 6 -35.75 1.14 -7.80
C LYS A 6 -35.00 -0.10 -8.29
N PRO A 7 -35.41 -0.71 -9.42
CA PRO A 7 -34.65 -1.80 -10.01
C PRO A 7 -33.25 -1.27 -10.37
N MET A 8 -32.22 -2.02 -9.97
CA MET A 8 -30.83 -1.74 -10.33
C MET A 8 -30.45 -2.76 -11.39
N ASP A 9 -30.33 -2.29 -12.63
CA ASP A 9 -29.99 -3.18 -13.74
C ASP A 9 -28.49 -3.48 -13.70
N VAL A 10 -28.18 -4.75 -13.42
CA VAL A 10 -26.82 -5.27 -13.46
C VAL A 10 -26.56 -5.70 -14.90
N LYS A 11 -25.77 -4.91 -15.62
CA LYS A 11 -25.29 -5.26 -16.96
C LYS A 11 -23.84 -5.67 -16.90
N THR A 12 -23.50 -6.69 -17.67
CA THR A 12 -22.14 -7.17 -17.84
C THR A 12 -21.48 -6.45 -19.01
N PRO A 13 -20.14 -6.34 -19.06
CA PRO A 13 -19.42 -5.77 -20.19
C PRO A 13 -19.75 -6.46 -21.53
N ALA A 14 -20.13 -7.75 -21.46
CA ALA A 14 -20.56 -8.54 -22.62
C ALA A 14 -21.84 -8.01 -23.28
N ASP A 15 -22.75 -7.39 -22.52
CA ASP A 15 -24.00 -6.81 -23.03
C ASP A 15 -23.76 -5.58 -23.94
N TYR A 16 -22.53 -5.04 -23.90
CA TYR A 16 -22.08 -3.92 -24.71
C TYR A 16 -21.03 -4.32 -25.75
N GLY A 17 -20.77 -5.62 -25.92
CA GLY A 17 -19.78 -6.14 -26.86
C GLY A 17 -18.33 -5.80 -26.50
N VAL A 18 -18.05 -5.54 -25.21
CA VAL A 18 -16.70 -5.19 -24.73
C VAL A 18 -16.06 -6.39 -24.06
N GLU A 19 -14.88 -6.80 -24.56
CA GLU A 19 -14.09 -7.88 -23.99
C GLU A 19 -13.10 -7.33 -22.94
N VAL A 20 -13.18 -7.85 -21.71
CA VAL A 20 -12.31 -7.44 -20.60
C VAL A 20 -11.08 -8.34 -20.55
N ALA A 21 -10.20 -8.22 -21.54
CA ALA A 21 -8.93 -8.94 -21.57
C ALA A 21 -7.86 -8.17 -20.78
N SER A 22 -7.35 -8.76 -19.69
CA SER A 22 -6.19 -8.20 -18.98
C SER A 22 -4.92 -8.46 -19.79
N ARG A 23 -4.21 -7.40 -20.17
CA ARG A 23 -2.90 -7.49 -20.84
C ARG A 23 -1.72 -7.56 -19.86
N VAL A 24 -1.99 -7.55 -18.55
CA VAL A 24 -0.98 -7.50 -17.51
C VAL A 24 -1.17 -8.70 -16.58
N SER A 25 -0.08 -9.46 -16.38
CA SER A 25 -0.02 -10.55 -15.41
C SER A 25 0.48 -10.02 -14.07
N LEU A 26 -0.31 -10.21 -13.01
CA LEU A 26 0.10 -9.91 -11.65
C LEU A 26 1.05 -11.02 -11.18
N LEU A 27 2.35 -10.70 -11.12
CA LEU A 27 3.40 -11.67 -10.82
C LEU A 27 3.48 -11.99 -9.33
N LYS A 28 3.38 -10.98 -8.48
CA LYS A 28 3.46 -11.13 -7.03
C LYS A 28 2.89 -9.90 -6.34
N VAL A 29 2.26 -10.11 -5.20
CA VAL A 29 1.84 -9.05 -4.28
C VAL A 29 2.47 -9.36 -2.94
N GLU A 30 3.30 -8.44 -2.45
CA GLU A 30 3.90 -8.53 -1.11
C GLU A 30 3.70 -7.20 -0.40
N SER A 31 3.41 -7.29 0.90
CA SER A 31 3.37 -6.13 1.77
C SER A 31 4.76 -5.50 1.85
N PRO A 32 4.86 -4.15 1.90
CA PRO A 32 6.14 -3.49 2.07
C PRO A 32 6.79 -3.90 3.39
N ALA A 33 8.12 -3.89 3.45
CA ALA A 33 8.84 -4.18 4.68
C ALA A 33 8.40 -3.20 5.79
N GLU A 34 8.04 -3.74 6.95
CA GLU A 34 7.64 -2.92 8.08
C GLU A 34 8.80 -2.03 8.51
N ARG A 35 8.51 -0.75 8.75
CA ARG A 35 9.50 0.18 9.29
C ARG A 35 9.95 -0.35 10.66
N LYS A 36 11.26 -0.49 10.85
CA LYS A 36 11.80 -0.79 12.19
C LYS A 36 11.47 0.39 13.10
N GLY A 37 11.08 0.10 14.34
CA GLY A 37 10.82 1.12 15.34
C GLY A 37 12.06 1.98 15.57
N GLY A 38 11.86 3.30 15.70
CA GLY A 38 12.95 4.21 16.04
C GLY A 38 13.40 4.03 17.50
N VAL A 39 14.61 4.50 17.81
CA VAL A 39 15.17 4.45 19.16
C VAL A 39 15.09 5.83 19.80
N LYS A 40 14.55 5.92 21.02
CA LYS A 40 14.64 7.13 21.84
C LYS A 40 16.02 7.17 22.51
N VAL A 41 16.73 8.29 22.37
CA VAL A 41 18.03 8.54 23.01
C VAL A 41 17.85 9.49 24.18
N ALA A 42 18.68 9.34 25.22
CA ALA A 42 18.59 10.15 26.42
C ALA A 42 19.48 11.42 26.36
N SER A 43 20.48 11.45 25.49
CA SER A 43 21.43 12.56 25.38
C SER A 43 21.88 12.83 23.93
N VAL A 44 22.55 13.97 23.73
CA VAL A 44 23.11 14.38 22.44
C VAL A 44 24.29 13.50 22.05
N ASP A 45 25.12 13.08 23.01
CA ASP A 45 26.28 12.21 22.74
C ASP A 45 25.83 10.84 22.21
N GLU A 46 24.78 10.25 22.81
CA GLU A 46 24.18 8.99 22.34
C GLU A 46 23.59 9.11 20.92
N LEU A 47 23.07 10.28 20.57
CA LEU A 47 22.59 10.54 19.21
C LEU A 47 23.74 10.51 18.20
N ILE A 48 24.84 11.21 18.52
CA ILE A 48 26.01 11.29 17.65
C ILE A 48 26.63 9.91 17.47
N ASP A 49 26.74 9.13 18.54
CA ASP A 49 27.30 7.77 18.47
C ASP A 49 26.43 6.82 17.65
N LYS A 50 25.10 6.85 17.83
CA LYS A 50 24.18 6.02 17.02
C LYS A 50 24.16 6.43 15.56
N LEU A 51 24.27 7.73 15.26
CA LEU A 51 24.31 8.21 13.87
C LEU A 51 25.60 7.83 13.15
N LYS A 52 26.75 7.87 13.83
CA LYS A 52 28.05 7.47 13.27
C LYS A 52 28.19 5.96 13.11
N ASN A 53 27.79 5.19 14.12
CA ASN A 53 28.09 3.74 14.16
C ASN A 53 26.99 2.87 13.54
N GLU A 54 25.71 3.18 13.80
CA GLU A 54 24.58 2.34 13.37
C GLU A 54 23.96 2.82 12.07
N ALA A 55 23.69 4.13 11.98
CA ALA A 55 23.03 4.70 10.80
C ALA A 55 24.03 5.06 9.68
N LYS A 56 25.31 5.26 10.00
CA LYS A 56 26.39 5.65 9.06
C LYS A 56 26.02 6.82 8.16
N VAL A 57 25.35 7.83 8.72
CA VAL A 57 24.90 9.03 7.99
C VAL A 57 25.85 10.22 8.22
N LEU A 58 26.77 10.08 9.18
CA LEU A 58 27.87 11.01 9.51
C LEU A 58 29.19 10.26 9.38
#